data_AF-A0A9X1RHP7-F1
#
_entry.id   AF-A0A9X1RHP7-F1
#
_cell.length_a   1.000
_cell.length_b   1.000
_cell.length_c   1.000
_cell.angle_alpha   90.00
_cell.angle_beta   90.00
_cell.angle_gamma   90.00
#
_symmetry.space_group_name_H-M   'P 1'
#
loop_
_entity.id
_entity.type
_entity.pdbx_description
1 polymer ?
#
loop_
_entity_poly.entity_id
_entity_poly.type
_entity_poly.pdbx_seq_one_letter_code
_entity_poly.pdbx_strand_id
1 'polypeptide(L)' 'MIKDDLPPEWSGVSGLRIVIPHGRPDVMLVEFKTLSGAVRLSMPKSIALRVGQSIVEEAEKLAPDPFD' A
#
# COMPACT_ATOMS: atom_id res chain seq x y z
N MET A 1 11.61 14.88 18.81
CA MET A 1 11.69 13.40 18.80
C MET A 1 10.33 12.89 19.25
N ILE A 2 9.46 12.54 18.31
CA ILE A 2 8.20 11.85 18.61
C ILE A 2 8.24 10.62 17.72
N LYS A 3 8.54 9.47 18.33
CA LYS A 3 8.86 8.22 17.63
C LYS A 3 8.18 7.03 18.30
N ASP A 4 7.00 7.23 18.91
CA ASP A 4 6.44 6.20 19.81
C ASP A 4 4.91 5.99 19.72
N ASP A 5 4.23 6.35 18.63
CA ASP A 5 2.75 6.13 18.54
C ASP A 5 2.26 5.40 17.27
N LEU A 6 3.14 4.80 16.48
CA LEU A 6 2.71 3.88 15.42
C LEU A 6 2.89 2.43 15.90
N PRO A 7 1.84 1.57 15.86
CA PRO A 7 1.99 0.17 16.20
C PRO A 7 3.13 -0.42 15.36
N PRO A 8 4.05 -1.19 15.97
CA PRO A 8 5.33 -1.58 15.37
C PRO A 8 5.20 -2.31 14.02
N GLU A 9 4.03 -2.90 13.77
CA GLU A 9 3.67 -3.66 12.57
C GLU A 9 3.62 -2.83 11.28
N TRP A 10 3.45 -1.50 11.36
CA TRP A 10 3.30 -0.62 10.18
C TRP A 10 4.50 0.27 9.90
N SER A 11 5.53 0.24 10.75
CA SER A 11 6.82 0.90 10.52
C SER A 11 7.59 0.34 9.30
N GLY A 12 7.02 -0.67 8.63
CA GLY A 12 7.65 -1.43 7.57
C GLY A 12 7.43 -0.91 6.16
N VAL A 13 6.31 -0.28 5.79
CA VAL A 13 5.97 -0.13 4.36
C VAL A 13 6.59 1.14 3.74
N SER A 14 7.45 0.97 2.73
CA SER A 14 8.16 2.05 2.02
C SER A 14 7.63 2.32 0.61
N GLY A 15 6.67 1.54 0.12
CA GLY A 15 6.01 1.81 -1.15
C GLY A 15 5.07 0.71 -1.64
N LEU A 16 4.26 1.06 -2.64
CA LEU A 16 3.29 0.19 -3.29
C LEU A 16 3.54 0.16 -4.80
N ARG A 17 3.49 -1.01 -5.41
CA ARG A 17 3.50 -1.18 -6.87
C ARG A 17 2.37 -2.09 -7.29
N ILE A 18 1.56 -1.65 -8.26
CA ILE A 18 0.48 -2.42 -8.84
C ILE A 18 0.82 -2.70 -10.31
N VAL A 19 0.72 -3.97 -10.73
CA VAL A 19 1.03 -4.41 -12.09
C VAL A 19 -0.16 -5.15 -12.69
N ILE A 20 -0.52 -4.79 -13.91
CA ILE A 20 -1.52 -5.51 -14.72
C ILE A 20 -0.74 -6.48 -15.63
N PRO A 21 -0.89 -7.81 -15.46
CA PRO A 21 -0.21 -8.78 -16.30
C PRO A 21 -0.76 -8.76 -17.73
N HIS A 22 0.14 -8.84 -18.72
CA HIS A 22 -0.28 -9.06 -20.11
C HIS A 22 -0.98 -10.42 -20.24
N GLY A 23 -2.16 -10.45 -20.86
CA GLY A 23 -2.94 -11.67 -21.10
C GLY A 23 -3.84 -12.12 -19.94
N ARG A 24 -3.80 -11.45 -18.78
CA ARG A 24 -4.68 -11.73 -17.62
C ARG A 24 -5.21 -10.45 -16.99
N PRO A 25 -6.09 -9.69 -17.68
CA PRO A 25 -6.62 -8.42 -17.20
C PRO A 25 -7.57 -8.56 -15.99
N ASP A 26 -7.97 -9.79 -15.67
CA ASP A 26 -8.80 -10.19 -14.53
C ASP A 26 -8.02 -10.22 -13.20
N VAL A 27 -6.70 -10.28 -13.27
CA VAL A 27 -5.79 -10.40 -12.11
C VAL A 27 -4.85 -9.20 -12.08
N MET A 28 -4.46 -8.78 -10.88
CA MET A 28 -3.42 -7.78 -10.67
C MET A 28 -2.41 -8.31 -9.65
N LEU A 29 -1.15 -7.92 -9.85
CA LEU A 29 -0.07 -8.20 -8.91
C LEU A 29 0.20 -6.93 -8.09
N VAL A 30 0.04 -7.05 -6.78
CA VAL A 30 0.25 -5.97 -5.82
C VAL A 30 1.51 -6.27 -5.01
N GLU A 31 2.47 -5.37 -5.04
CA GLU A 31 3.73 -5.46 -4.31
C GLU A 31 3.78 -4.37 -3.24
N PHE A 32 3.91 -4.79 -1.98
CA PHE A 32 4.19 -3.94 -0.84
C PHE A 32 5.68 -4.02 -0.52
N LYS A 33 6.39 -2.91 -0.65
CA LYS A 33 7.78 -2.85 -0.21
C LYS A 33 7.78 -2.64 1.28
N THR A 34 8.31 -3.62 2.02
CA THR A 34 8.52 -3.47 3.46
C THR A 34 10.01 -3.32 3.79
N LEU A 35 10.33 -2.88 5.01
CA LEU A 35 11.71 -2.84 5.54
C LEU A 35 12.35 -4.24 5.58
N SER A 36 11.53 -5.29 5.69
CA SER A 36 11.96 -6.69 5.70
C SER A 36 11.99 -7.34 4.31
N GLY A 37 11.59 -6.61 3.26
CA GLY A 37 11.51 -7.11 1.89
C GLY A 37 10.15 -6.90 1.22
N ALA A 38 10.08 -7.22 -0.06
CA ALA A 38 8.85 -7.04 -0.84
C ALA A 38 7.87 -8.19 -0.63
N VAL A 39 6.63 -7.88 -0.25
CA VAL A 39 5.49 -8.82 -0.20
C VAL A 39 4.72 -8.68 -1.50
N ARG A 40 4.52 -9.78 -2.23
CA ARG A 40 3.81 -9.82 -3.51
C ARG A 40 2.56 -10.66 -3.40
N LEU A 41 1.42 -10.08 -3.77
CA LEU A 41 0.13 -10.74 -3.77
C LEU A 41 -0.46 -10.70 -5.17
N SER A 42 -0.94 -11.85 -5.64
CA SER A 42 -1.77 -11.94 -6.84
C SER A 42 -3.23 -11.97 -6.40
N MET A 43 -4.04 -11.08 -6.91
CA MET A 43 -5.45 -10.98 -6.52
C MET A 43 -6.34 -10.54 -7.69
N PRO A 44 -7.66 -10.80 -7.63
CA PRO A 44 -8.59 -10.30 -8.63
C PRO A 44 -8.51 -8.78 -8.76
N LYS A 45 -8.65 -8.27 -9.99
CA LYS A 45 -8.58 -6.83 -10.30
C LYS A 45 -9.47 -5.98 -9.41
N SER A 46 -10.70 -6.43 -9.15
CA SER A 46 -11.64 -5.69 -8.29
C SER A 46 -11.14 -5.52 -6.86
N ILE A 47 -10.45 -6.53 -6.32
CA ILE A 47 -9.88 -6.48 -4.97
C ILE A 47 -8.62 -5.61 -4.95
N ALA A 48 -7.73 -5.76 -5.94
CA ALA A 48 -6.52 -4.94 -6.04
C ALA A 48 -6.83 -3.45 -6.12
N LEU A 49 -7.86 -3.06 -6.88
CA LEU A 49 -8.27 -1.66 -6.98
C LEU A 49 -8.82 -1.12 -5.66
N ARG A 50 -9.62 -1.91 -4.93
CA ARG A 50 -10.13 -1.53 -3.60
C ARG A 50 -8.99 -1.35 -2.60
N VAL A 51 -8.02 -2.28 -2.60
CA VAL A 51 -6.82 -2.17 -1.75
C VAL A 51 -6.06 -0.88 -2.06
N GLY A 52 -5.84 -0.57 -3.35
CA GLY A 52 -5.20 0.67 -3.76
C GLY A 52 -5.94 1.92 -3.28
N GLN A 53 -7.27 1.94 -3.40
CA GLN A 53 -8.11 3.05 -2.93
C GLN A 53 -8.01 3.24 -1.41
N SER A 54 -8.16 2.16 -0.63
CA SER A 54 -8.06 2.23 0.82
C SER A 54 -6.69 2.75 1.29
N ILE A 55 -5.61 2.40 0.60
CA ILE A 55 -4.28 2.93 0.93
C ILE A 55 -4.19 4.43 0.71
N VAL A 56 -4.76 4.94 -0.39
CA VAL A 56 -4.78 6.39 -0.66
C VAL A 56 -5.61 7.12 0.38
N GLU A 57 -6.81 6.62 0.69
CA GLU A 57 -7.70 7.22 1.69
C GLU A 57 -7.06 7.26 3.09
N GLU A 58 -6.37 6.20 3.50
CA GLU A 58 -5.64 6.18 4.77
C GLU A 58 -4.41 7.12 4.74
N ALA A 59 -3.70 7.20 3.61
CA ALA A 59 -2.57 8.11 3.46
C ALA A 59 -3.01 9.59 3.53
N GLU A 60 -4.17 9.94 2.97
CA GLU A 60 -4.74 11.28 3.05
C GLU A 60 -5.14 11.67 4.47
N LYS A 61 -5.68 10.72 5.27
CA LYS A 61 -5.99 10.96 6.70
C LYS A 61 -4.75 11.21 7.54
N LEU A 62 -3.63 10.58 7.18
CA LEU A 62 -2.37 10.65 7.90
C LEU A 62 -1.47 11.78 7.41
N ALA A 63 -1.80 12.43 6.29
CA ALA A 63 -1.05 13.56 5.79
C ALA A 63 -1.18 14.73 6.77
N PRO A 64 -0.07 15.34 7.22
CA PRO A 64 -0.15 16.56 8.02
C PRO A 64 -0.83 17.67 7.23
N ASP A 65 -1.59 18.52 7.91
CA ASP A 65 -2.22 19.68 7.27
C ASP A 65 -1.12 20.54 6.65
N PRO A 66 -1.17 20.84 5.34
CA PRO A 66 -0.15 21.67 4.69
C PRO A 66 -0.08 23.10 5.22
N PHE A 67 -0.98 23.50 6.13
CA PHE A 67 -1.04 24.82 6.74
C PHE A 67 -0.73 24.86 8.26
N ASP A 68 -0.33 23.75 8.88
CA ASP A 68 0.22 23.69 10.25
C ASP A 68 1.77 23.77 10.28
#